data_AF-A0AAN9AAT5-F1
#
_entry.id   AF-A0AAN9AAT5-F1
#
_cell.length_a   1.000
_cell.length_b   1.000
_cell.length_c   1.000
_cell.angle_alpha   90.00
_cell.angle_beta   90.00
_cell.angle_gamma   90.00
#
_symmetry.space_group_name_H-M   'P 1'
#
loop_
_entity.id
_entity.type
_entity.pdbx_description
1 polymer ?
#
loop_
_entity_poly.entity_id
_entity_poly.type
_entity_poly.pdbx_seq_one_letter_code
_entity_poly.pdbx_strand_id
1 'polypeptide(L)'
;LQQYNKELEDLRGRDNFIMKEIRVDTMKKNVEMLDRLTKQFQDAKNDLSAINEEQSLLSWEKTKFPLLQTMISQKEPYDMLWHTTYDFHQKYELWYNGPFAGLDAEAINEEVETMWTTMYKLTKTFMDQVGSRRVAEYVKERIEKFRLHVPVLQCICNPGLRERHWTQLGEHLGAELNLQPETSLADMIDAGLPSVQRKLEEISHAASKEFSLEKALEKMKGEWANVLFEFKPW
;
A
#
# COMPACT_ATOMS: atom_id res chain seq x y z
N LEU A 1 -25.64 -31.89 -13.12
CA LEU A 1 -24.57 -31.77 -14.14
C LEU A 1 -24.75 -30.54 -15.03
N GLN A 2 -25.89 -30.33 -15.70
CA GLN A 2 -26.15 -29.12 -16.50
C GLN A 2 -26.16 -27.82 -15.70
N GLN A 3 -26.73 -27.83 -14.48
CA GLN A 3 -26.72 -26.68 -13.56
C GLN A 3 -25.29 -26.29 -13.13
N TYR A 4 -24.49 -27.27 -12.69
CA TYR A 4 -23.07 -27.07 -12.37
C TYR A 4 -22.26 -26.56 -13.56
N ASN A 5 -22.56 -27.01 -14.78
CA ASN A 5 -21.87 -26.54 -15.98
C ASN A 5 -22.23 -25.08 -16.33
N LYS A 6 -23.49 -24.67 -16.10
CA LYS A 6 -23.93 -23.29 -16.25
C LYS A 6 -23.28 -22.36 -15.22
N GLU A 7 -23.19 -22.82 -13.97
CA GLU A 7 -22.50 -22.09 -12.90
C GLU A 7 -21.00 -21.93 -13.18
N LEU A 8 -20.35 -22.96 -13.73
CA LEU A 8 -18.95 -22.89 -14.17
C LEU A 8 -18.74 -21.93 -15.35
N GLU A 9 -19.63 -21.89 -16.33
CA GLU A 9 -19.57 -20.94 -17.45
C GLU A 9 -19.82 -19.49 -16.99
N ASP A 10 -20.76 -19.28 -16.07
CA ASP A 10 -21.02 -17.97 -15.47
C ASP A 10 -19.80 -17.49 -14.65
N LEU A 11 -19.16 -18.38 -13.89
CA LEU A 11 -17.90 -18.09 -13.18
C LEU A 11 -16.77 -17.77 -14.16
N ARG A 12 -16.61 -18.54 -15.23
CA ARG A 12 -15.57 -18.29 -16.23
C ARG A 12 -15.80 -16.97 -16.98
N GLY A 13 -17.04 -16.63 -17.30
CA GLY A 13 -17.39 -15.32 -17.88
C GLY A 13 -17.14 -14.16 -16.92
N ARG A 14 -17.41 -14.39 -15.63
CA ARG A 14 -17.12 -13.45 -14.54
C ARG A 14 -15.60 -13.22 -14.37
N ASP A 15 -14.81 -14.27 -14.37
CA ASP A 15 -13.35 -14.22 -14.24
C ASP A 15 -12.69 -13.59 -15.46
N ASN A 16 -13.17 -13.91 -16.66
CA ASN A 16 -12.73 -13.27 -17.90
C ASN A 16 -13.04 -11.76 -17.92
N PHE A 17 -14.18 -11.35 -17.38
CA PHE A 17 -14.53 -9.93 -17.24
C PHE A 17 -13.59 -9.22 -16.26
N ILE A 18 -13.37 -9.80 -15.07
CA ILE A 18 -12.46 -9.26 -14.05
C ILE A 18 -11.03 -9.18 -14.62
N MET A 19 -10.52 -10.26 -15.23
CA MET A 19 -9.20 -10.28 -15.85
C MET A 19 -9.01 -9.27 -16.99
N LYS A 20 -10.09 -8.85 -17.67
CA LYS A 20 -10.03 -7.85 -18.74
C LYS A 20 -10.03 -6.42 -18.19
N GLU A 21 -10.85 -6.16 -17.17
CA GLU A 21 -10.94 -4.87 -16.48
C GLU A 21 -9.70 -4.58 -15.60
N ILE A 22 -9.07 -5.62 -15.06
CA ILE A 22 -7.91 -5.53 -14.14
C ILE A 22 -6.58 -5.69 -14.90
N ARG A 23 -6.58 -5.55 -16.23
CA ARG A 23 -5.31 -5.36 -16.94
C ARG A 23 -4.73 -4.01 -16.56
N VAL A 24 -3.42 -3.96 -16.33
CA VAL A 24 -2.68 -2.73 -16.01
C VAL A 24 -2.99 -1.61 -17.00
N ASP A 25 -3.07 -1.94 -18.29
CA ASP A 25 -3.44 -0.98 -19.33
C ASP A 25 -4.85 -0.43 -19.19
N THR A 26 -5.82 -1.25 -18.76
CA THR A 26 -7.21 -0.83 -18.55
C THR A 26 -7.30 0.05 -17.30
N MET A 27 -6.65 -0.35 -16.20
CA MET A 27 -6.58 0.46 -14.97
C MET A 27 -5.99 1.83 -15.24
N LYS A 28 -4.84 1.88 -15.94
CA LYS A 28 -4.15 3.11 -16.29
C LYS A 28 -5.03 4.01 -17.17
N LYS A 29 -5.70 3.45 -18.19
CA LYS A 29 -6.64 4.22 -19.03
C LYS A 29 -7.82 4.79 -18.24
N ASN A 30 -8.34 4.02 -17.28
CA ASN A 30 -9.44 4.46 -16.42
C ASN A 30 -9.00 5.61 -15.51
N VAL A 31 -7.82 5.48 -14.87
CA VAL A 31 -7.20 6.56 -14.09
C VAL A 31 -6.98 7.81 -14.95
N GLU A 32 -6.37 7.69 -16.13
CA GLU A 32 -6.15 8.84 -17.02
C GLU A 32 -7.45 9.51 -17.48
N MET A 33 -8.51 8.72 -17.72
CA MET A 33 -9.82 9.26 -18.06
C MET A 33 -10.42 10.04 -16.89
N LEU A 34 -10.28 9.51 -15.68
CA LEU A 34 -10.76 10.16 -14.47
C LEU A 34 -9.97 11.44 -14.19
N ASP A 35 -8.64 11.44 -14.30
CA ASP A 35 -7.81 12.64 -14.15
C ASP A 35 -8.20 13.74 -15.15
N ARG A 36 -8.49 13.37 -16.40
CA ARG A 36 -8.99 14.31 -17.41
C ARG A 36 -10.32 14.95 -16.98
N LEU A 37 -11.25 14.15 -16.46
CA LEU A 37 -12.53 14.66 -15.95
C LEU A 37 -12.35 15.54 -14.71
N THR A 38 -11.44 15.17 -13.80
CA THR A 38 -11.11 15.97 -12.61
C THR A 38 -10.57 17.34 -13.02
N LYS A 39 -9.68 17.38 -14.02
CA LYS A 39 -9.18 18.63 -14.58
C LYS A 39 -10.31 19.48 -15.18
N GLN A 40 -11.17 18.89 -16.01
CA GLN A 40 -12.32 19.61 -16.59
C GLN A 40 -13.26 20.17 -15.54
N PHE A 41 -13.54 19.41 -14.46
CA PHE A 41 -14.36 19.89 -13.36
C PHE A 41 -13.69 21.00 -12.55
N GLN A 42 -12.37 20.94 -12.37
CA GLN A 42 -11.62 22.00 -11.71
C GLN A 42 -11.60 23.29 -12.55
N ASP A 43 -11.40 23.18 -13.86
CA ASP A 43 -11.46 24.31 -14.79
C ASP A 43 -12.86 24.96 -14.76
N ALA A 44 -13.93 24.16 -14.87
CA ALA A 44 -15.30 24.65 -14.76
C ALA A 44 -15.61 25.31 -13.39
N LYS A 45 -15.00 24.80 -12.31
CA LYS A 45 -15.12 25.39 -10.96
C LYS A 45 -14.38 26.72 -10.85
N ASN A 46 -13.21 26.83 -11.48
CA ASN A 46 -12.42 28.07 -11.53
C ASN A 46 -13.16 29.14 -12.34
N ASP A 47 -13.67 28.79 -13.52
CA ASP A 47 -14.48 29.68 -14.36
C ASP A 47 -15.71 30.17 -13.61
N LEU A 48 -16.37 29.28 -12.86
CA LEU A 48 -17.49 29.65 -12.01
C LEU A 48 -17.09 30.60 -10.87
N SER A 49 -15.92 30.41 -10.27
CA SER A 49 -15.42 31.33 -9.25
C SER A 49 -15.21 32.72 -9.84
N ALA A 50 -14.57 32.80 -11.01
CA ALA A 50 -14.35 34.05 -11.72
C ALA A 50 -15.67 34.77 -12.05
N ILE A 51 -16.65 34.04 -12.61
CA ILE A 51 -17.98 34.60 -12.89
C ILE A 51 -18.66 35.10 -11.61
N ASN A 52 -18.59 34.33 -10.52
CA ASN A 52 -19.19 34.74 -9.24
C ASN A 52 -18.48 35.92 -8.58
N GLU A 53 -17.17 36.07 -8.80
CA GLU A 53 -16.39 37.23 -8.38
C GLU A 53 -16.82 38.48 -9.17
N GLU A 54 -16.94 38.37 -10.50
CA GLU A 54 -17.45 39.45 -11.36
C GLU A 54 -18.89 39.84 -11.00
N GLN A 55 -19.78 38.87 -10.81
CA GLN A 55 -21.15 39.10 -10.34
C GLN A 55 -21.16 39.84 -9.01
N SER A 56 -20.26 39.48 -8.08
CA SER A 56 -20.13 40.17 -6.80
C SER A 56 -19.67 41.61 -6.94
N LEU A 57 -18.71 41.90 -7.83
CA LEU A 57 -18.24 43.26 -8.11
C LEU A 57 -19.36 44.14 -8.70
N LEU A 58 -20.21 43.53 -9.54
CA LEU A 58 -21.38 44.18 -10.13
C LEU A 58 -22.59 44.24 -9.19
N SER A 59 -22.46 43.78 -7.94
CA SER A 59 -23.55 43.66 -6.97
C SER A 59 -24.73 42.81 -7.47
N TRP A 60 -24.46 41.85 -8.36
CA TRP A 60 -25.42 40.86 -8.84
C TRP A 60 -25.48 39.66 -7.89
N GLU A 61 -26.61 38.95 -7.91
CA GLU A 61 -26.74 37.70 -7.17
C GLU A 61 -25.85 36.60 -7.79
N LYS A 62 -25.11 35.90 -6.93
CA LYS A 62 -24.20 34.82 -7.34
C LYS A 62 -24.97 33.64 -7.90
N THR A 63 -24.57 33.18 -9.08
CA THR A 63 -25.20 32.02 -9.72
C THR A 63 -24.69 30.72 -9.11
N LYS A 64 -25.62 29.87 -8.66
CA LYS A 64 -25.31 28.54 -8.11
C LYS A 64 -25.43 27.47 -9.19
N PHE A 65 -24.46 26.55 -9.24
CA PHE A 65 -24.45 25.41 -10.17
C PHE A 65 -24.46 24.09 -9.40
N PRO A 66 -25.63 23.69 -8.84
CA PRO A 66 -25.74 22.47 -8.03
C PRO A 66 -25.41 21.20 -8.83
N LEU A 67 -25.68 21.19 -10.15
CA LEU A 67 -25.39 20.05 -11.02
C LEU A 67 -23.89 19.72 -11.09
N LEU A 68 -23.02 20.73 -11.14
CA LEU A 68 -21.56 20.51 -11.15
C LEU A 68 -21.10 19.85 -9.85
N GLN A 69 -21.63 20.29 -8.70
CA GLN A 69 -21.32 19.66 -7.41
C GLN A 69 -21.82 18.22 -7.36
N THR A 70 -23.03 17.95 -7.85
CA THR A 70 -23.58 16.59 -7.95
C THR A 70 -22.71 15.68 -8.82
N MET A 71 -22.25 16.17 -9.98
CA MET A 71 -21.38 15.39 -10.88
C MET A 71 -20.02 15.06 -10.25
N ILE A 72 -19.42 16.02 -9.55
CA ILE A 72 -18.16 15.80 -8.81
C ILE A 72 -18.36 14.72 -7.73
N SER A 73 -19.41 14.83 -6.92
CA SER A 73 -19.71 13.85 -5.87
C SER A 73 -20.05 12.45 -6.43
N GLN A 74 -20.67 12.36 -7.61
CA GLN A 74 -20.96 11.08 -8.25
C GLN A 74 -19.71 10.40 -8.81
N LYS A 75 -18.71 11.18 -9.23
CA LYS A 75 -17.44 10.69 -9.76
C LYS A 75 -16.49 10.23 -8.66
N GLU A 76 -16.49 10.88 -7.50
CA GLU A 76 -15.55 10.64 -6.40
C GLU A 76 -15.36 9.15 -6.03
N PRO A 77 -16.42 8.31 -5.92
CA PRO A 77 -16.24 6.89 -5.65
C PRO A 77 -15.47 6.13 -6.74
N TYR A 78 -15.60 6.54 -8.01
CA TYR A 78 -14.88 5.93 -9.12
C TYR A 78 -13.41 6.33 -9.13
N ASP A 79 -13.09 7.57 -8.76
CA ASP A 79 -11.70 8.02 -8.57
C ASP A 79 -11.05 7.20 -7.47
N MET A 80 -11.68 7.12 -6.30
CA MET A 80 -11.18 6.31 -5.20
C MET A 80 -10.96 4.85 -5.62
N LEU A 81 -11.88 4.26 -6.41
CA LEU A 81 -11.75 2.88 -6.88
C LEU A 81 -10.53 2.69 -7.77
N TRP A 82 -10.44 3.43 -8.86
CA TRP A 82 -9.44 3.17 -9.89
C TRP A 82 -8.04 3.65 -9.50
N HIS A 83 -7.91 4.78 -8.79
CA HIS A 83 -6.62 5.21 -8.24
C HIS A 83 -6.11 4.20 -7.22
N THR A 84 -6.90 3.84 -6.21
CA THR A 84 -6.48 2.86 -5.19
C THR A 84 -6.16 1.49 -5.82
N THR A 85 -6.90 1.07 -6.84
CA THR A 85 -6.63 -0.19 -7.57
C THR A 85 -5.28 -0.14 -8.29
N TYR A 86 -5.01 0.96 -9.01
CA TYR A 86 -3.78 1.14 -9.75
C TYR A 86 -2.57 1.31 -8.81
N ASP A 87 -2.71 2.15 -7.79
CA ASP A 87 -1.68 2.41 -6.79
C ASP A 87 -1.31 1.12 -6.05
N PHE A 88 -2.31 0.36 -5.59
CA PHE A 88 -2.05 -0.94 -4.95
C PHE A 88 -1.35 -1.89 -5.90
N HIS A 89 -1.73 -1.95 -7.18
CA HIS A 89 -1.06 -2.83 -8.14
C HIS A 89 0.42 -2.47 -8.31
N GLN A 90 0.74 -1.18 -8.53
CA GLN A 90 2.12 -0.73 -8.67
C GLN A 90 2.94 -0.96 -7.41
N LYS A 91 2.36 -0.66 -6.24
CA LYS A 91 3.03 -0.80 -4.95
C LYS A 91 3.20 -2.26 -4.55
N TYR A 92 2.24 -3.12 -4.87
CA TYR A 92 2.35 -4.57 -4.66
C TYR A 92 3.57 -5.14 -5.40
N GLU A 93 3.81 -4.74 -6.65
CA GLU A 93 5.01 -5.17 -7.38
C GLU A 93 6.30 -4.73 -6.67
N LEU A 94 6.32 -3.52 -6.12
CA LEU A 94 7.48 -3.01 -5.36
C LEU A 94 7.67 -3.70 -4.00
N TRP A 95 6.58 -3.92 -3.26
CA TRP A 95 6.64 -4.47 -1.89
C TRP A 95 6.78 -5.99 -1.86
N TYR A 96 6.21 -6.68 -2.85
CA TYR A 96 6.19 -8.15 -2.90
C TYR A 96 7.33 -8.70 -3.75
N ASN A 97 7.51 -8.19 -4.97
CA ASN A 97 8.52 -8.68 -5.92
C ASN A 97 9.81 -7.85 -5.92
N GLY A 98 9.75 -6.61 -5.44
CA GLY A 98 10.92 -5.75 -5.31
C GLY A 98 11.79 -6.08 -4.08
N PRO A 99 13.01 -5.52 -4.01
CA PRO A 99 13.89 -5.71 -2.88
C PRO A 99 13.26 -5.21 -1.58
N PHE A 100 13.26 -6.03 -0.53
CA PHE A 100 12.72 -5.59 0.77
C PHE A 100 13.68 -4.66 1.53
N ALA A 101 14.95 -4.64 1.15
CA ALA A 101 15.96 -3.78 1.75
C ALA A 101 15.59 -2.29 1.55
N GLY A 102 15.44 -1.55 2.66
CA GLY A 102 15.09 -0.13 2.63
C GLY A 102 13.59 0.16 2.58
N LEU A 103 12.73 -0.86 2.58
CA LEU A 103 11.29 -0.66 2.76
C LEU A 103 10.96 -0.29 4.20
N ASP A 104 10.07 0.69 4.36
CA ASP A 104 9.47 1.04 5.65
C ASP A 104 8.20 0.19 5.86
N ALA A 105 8.35 -0.90 6.61
CA ALA A 105 7.25 -1.84 6.82
C ALA A 105 6.08 -1.24 7.63
N GLU A 106 6.32 -0.21 8.45
CA GLU A 106 5.23 0.44 9.21
C GLU A 106 4.43 1.36 8.30
N ALA A 107 5.11 2.17 7.48
CA ALA A 107 4.45 2.99 6.48
C ALA A 107 3.65 2.12 5.48
N ILE A 108 4.19 0.98 5.07
CA ILE A 108 3.48 0.03 4.19
C ILE A 108 2.23 -0.52 4.89
N ASN A 109 2.32 -0.89 6.17
CA ASN A 109 1.17 -1.39 6.94
C ASN A 109 0.04 -0.34 7.00
N GLU A 110 0.36 0.90 7.36
CA GLU A 110 -0.62 2.00 7.40
C GLU A 110 -1.28 2.23 6.02
N GLU A 111 -0.48 2.17 4.95
CA GLU A 111 -0.97 2.38 3.61
C GLU A 111 -1.91 1.25 3.15
N VAL A 112 -1.52 0.00 3.41
CA VAL A 112 -2.31 -1.20 3.11
C VAL A 112 -3.65 -1.18 3.85
N GLU A 113 -3.66 -0.79 5.14
CA GLU A 113 -4.90 -0.65 5.92
C GLU A 113 -5.81 0.45 5.37
N THR A 114 -5.24 1.56 4.91
CA THR A 114 -5.96 2.66 4.28
C THR A 114 -6.61 2.23 2.96
N MET A 115 -5.85 1.52 2.11
CA MET A 115 -6.34 0.94 0.86
C MET A 115 -7.45 -0.08 1.10
N TRP A 116 -7.27 -0.97 2.09
CA TRP A 116 -8.27 -1.97 2.46
C TRP A 116 -9.58 -1.32 2.92
N THR A 117 -9.48 -0.35 3.83
CA THR A 117 -10.66 0.38 4.34
C THR A 117 -11.39 1.11 3.22
N THR A 118 -10.65 1.72 2.30
CA THR A 118 -11.20 2.39 1.11
C THR A 118 -11.96 1.39 0.23
N MET A 119 -11.33 0.28 -0.13
CA MET A 119 -11.96 -0.77 -0.95
C MET A 119 -13.19 -1.35 -0.26
N TYR A 120 -13.12 -1.62 1.05
CA TYR A 120 -14.26 -2.10 1.83
C TYR A 120 -15.44 -1.12 1.77
N LYS A 121 -15.21 0.18 1.97
CA LYS A 121 -16.26 1.20 1.84
C LYS A 121 -16.84 1.23 0.42
N LEU A 122 -16.00 1.17 -0.61
CA LEU A 122 -16.44 1.17 -2.01
C LEU A 122 -17.30 -0.05 -2.37
N THR A 123 -17.08 -1.22 -1.76
CA THR A 123 -17.99 -2.37 -1.94
C THR A 123 -19.42 -2.05 -1.50
N LYS A 124 -19.59 -1.17 -0.49
CA LYS A 124 -20.88 -0.70 0.01
C LYS A 124 -21.43 0.46 -0.81
N THR A 125 -20.58 1.35 -1.31
CA THR A 125 -21.00 2.45 -2.18
C THR A 125 -21.52 1.94 -3.53
N PHE A 126 -20.93 0.88 -4.06
CA PHE A 126 -21.28 0.31 -5.37
C PHE A 126 -22.31 -0.82 -5.34
N MET A 127 -23.17 -0.92 -4.31
CA MET A 127 -24.15 -2.00 -4.21
C MET A 127 -24.99 -2.21 -5.47
N ASP A 128 -25.42 -1.12 -6.11
CA ASP A 128 -26.25 -1.15 -7.33
C ASP A 128 -25.44 -1.27 -8.63
N GLN A 129 -24.10 -1.12 -8.56
CA GLN A 129 -23.20 -1.09 -9.71
C GLN A 129 -22.32 -2.34 -9.71
N VAL A 130 -22.88 -3.44 -10.23
CA VAL A 130 -22.28 -4.78 -10.19
C VAL A 130 -20.84 -4.82 -10.75
N GLY A 131 -20.53 -4.05 -11.80
CA GLY A 131 -19.19 -3.99 -12.38
C GLY A 131 -18.16 -3.43 -11.39
N SER A 132 -18.35 -2.19 -10.94
CA SER A 132 -17.48 -1.49 -9.99
C SER A 132 -17.37 -2.22 -8.65
N ARG A 133 -18.48 -2.79 -8.16
CA ARG A 133 -18.49 -3.58 -6.93
C ARG A 133 -17.57 -4.78 -7.00
N ARG A 134 -17.59 -5.51 -8.12
CA ARG A 134 -16.76 -6.71 -8.31
C ARG A 134 -15.28 -6.37 -8.38
N VAL A 135 -14.93 -5.23 -8.99
CA VAL A 135 -13.54 -4.71 -8.96
C VAL A 135 -13.14 -4.39 -7.52
N ALA A 136 -13.97 -3.66 -6.77
CA ALA A 136 -13.69 -3.32 -5.37
C ALA A 136 -13.53 -4.57 -4.49
N GLU A 137 -14.41 -5.57 -4.63
CA GLU A 137 -14.34 -6.84 -3.91
C GLU A 137 -13.06 -7.62 -4.25
N TYR A 138 -12.71 -7.72 -5.53
CA TYR A 138 -11.50 -8.41 -5.98
C TYR A 138 -10.24 -7.75 -5.42
N VAL A 139 -10.12 -6.42 -5.54
CA VAL A 139 -8.95 -5.69 -5.06
C VAL A 139 -8.86 -5.78 -3.54
N LYS A 140 -9.99 -5.68 -2.84
CA LYS A 140 -10.05 -5.89 -1.39
C LYS A 140 -9.52 -7.26 -0.99
N GLU A 141 -9.94 -8.34 -1.67
CA GLU A 141 -9.43 -9.70 -1.40
C GLU A 141 -7.94 -9.83 -1.68
N ARG A 142 -7.42 -9.17 -2.73
CA ARG A 142 -5.98 -9.13 -3.01
C ARG A 142 -5.22 -8.42 -1.90
N ILE A 143 -5.74 -7.30 -1.40
CA ILE A 143 -5.18 -6.59 -0.26
C ILE A 143 -5.23 -7.47 1.00
N GLU A 144 -6.33 -8.17 1.27
CA GLU A 144 -6.45 -9.10 2.42
C GLU A 144 -5.40 -10.21 2.38
N LYS A 145 -5.12 -10.78 1.20
CA LYS A 145 -4.04 -11.76 1.03
C LYS A 145 -2.68 -11.15 1.32
N PHE A 146 -2.41 -9.93 0.85
CA PHE A 146 -1.15 -9.24 1.12
C PHE A 146 -0.98 -8.91 2.62
N ARG A 147 -2.07 -8.53 3.31
CA ARG A 147 -2.06 -8.25 4.76
C ARG A 147 -1.54 -9.43 5.59
N LEU A 148 -1.75 -10.67 5.15
CA LEU A 148 -1.22 -11.86 5.82
C LEU A 148 0.32 -11.91 5.80
N HIS A 149 0.96 -11.23 4.85
CA HIS A 149 2.42 -11.18 4.71
C HIS A 149 3.05 -9.96 5.39
N VAL A 150 2.26 -8.95 5.77
CA VAL A 150 2.75 -7.74 6.42
C VAL A 150 3.52 -8.02 7.73
N PRO A 151 3.10 -8.95 8.62
CA PRO A 151 3.89 -9.28 9.80
C PRO A 151 5.28 -9.83 9.49
N VAL A 152 5.40 -10.65 8.44
CA VAL A 152 6.70 -11.15 7.95
C VAL A 152 7.53 -9.99 7.43
N LEU A 153 6.94 -9.10 6.64
CA LEU A 153 7.59 -7.89 6.13
C LEU A 153 8.15 -7.01 7.26
N GLN A 154 7.34 -6.74 8.30
CA GLN A 154 7.77 -5.99 9.49
C GLN A 154 8.97 -6.62 10.19
N CYS A 155 9.03 -7.95 10.24
CA CYS A 155 10.16 -8.64 10.83
C CYS A 155 11.41 -8.54 9.97
N ILE A 156 11.33 -8.84 8.66
CA ILE A 156 12.50 -8.88 7.78
C ILE A 156 13.08 -7.50 7.47
N CYS A 157 12.27 -6.44 7.54
CA CYS A 157 12.72 -5.05 7.39
C CYS A 157 13.38 -4.47 8.66
N ASN A 158 13.52 -5.27 9.73
CA ASN A 158 14.15 -4.79 10.96
C ASN A 158 15.65 -4.48 10.77
N PRO A 159 16.10 -3.22 10.95
CA PRO A 159 17.49 -2.83 10.74
C PRO A 159 18.47 -3.44 11.75
N GLY A 160 17.96 -4.04 12.83
CA GLY A 160 18.75 -4.80 13.80
C GLY A 160 19.13 -6.21 13.33
N LEU A 161 18.51 -6.71 12.26
CA LEU A 161 18.86 -8.02 11.72
C LEU A 161 20.29 -8.03 11.14
N ARG A 162 20.96 -9.16 11.33
CA ARG A 162 22.37 -9.40 11.01
C ARG A 162 22.49 -10.83 10.53
N GLU A 163 23.59 -11.16 9.86
CA GLU A 163 23.88 -12.50 9.34
C GLU A 163 23.56 -13.62 10.35
N ARG A 164 24.00 -13.48 11.62
CA ARG A 164 23.70 -14.43 12.69
C ARG A 164 22.21 -14.76 12.89
N HIS A 165 21.33 -13.77 12.70
CA HIS A 165 19.89 -13.95 12.85
C HIS A 165 19.31 -14.74 11.68
N TRP A 166 19.82 -14.50 10.48
CA TRP A 166 19.44 -15.22 9.27
C TRP A 166 19.90 -16.67 9.29
N THR A 167 21.10 -16.94 9.82
CA THR A 167 21.58 -18.31 10.07
C THR A 167 20.65 -19.06 11.03
N GLN A 168 20.27 -18.44 12.16
CA GLN A 168 19.33 -19.05 13.11
C GLN A 168 17.97 -19.35 12.48
N LEU A 169 17.44 -18.44 11.65
CA LEU A 169 16.19 -18.66 10.92
C LEU A 169 16.33 -19.81 9.92
N GLY A 170 17.45 -19.89 9.21
CA GLY A 170 17.74 -20.98 8.29
C GLY A 170 17.81 -22.34 8.97
N GLU A 171 18.41 -22.44 10.16
CA GLU A 171 18.42 -23.66 10.98
C GLU A 171 17.00 -24.13 11.33
N HIS A 172 16.10 -23.22 11.66
CA HIS A 172 14.70 -23.53 11.96
C HIS A 172 13.89 -23.95 10.73
N LEU A 173 14.25 -23.43 9.55
CA LEU A 173 13.65 -23.80 8.26
C LEU A 173 14.27 -25.07 7.66
N GLY A 174 15.43 -25.51 8.15
CA GLY A 174 16.21 -26.59 7.55
C GLY A 174 16.81 -26.21 6.18
N ALA A 175 16.95 -24.91 5.89
CA ALA A 175 17.45 -24.39 4.62
C ALA A 175 18.26 -23.10 4.86
N GLU A 176 19.30 -22.87 4.05
CA GLU A 176 20.13 -21.68 4.18
C GLU A 176 19.47 -20.46 3.50
N LEU A 177 19.31 -19.37 4.24
CA LEU A 177 18.73 -18.12 3.74
C LEU A 177 19.84 -17.22 3.16
N ASN A 178 20.05 -17.32 1.85
CA ASN A 178 21.04 -16.50 1.14
C ASN A 178 20.44 -15.15 0.75
N LEU A 179 20.60 -14.16 1.63
CA LEU A 179 20.19 -12.79 1.32
C LEU A 179 21.11 -12.13 0.30
N GLN A 180 20.52 -11.63 -0.77
CA GLN A 180 21.12 -10.72 -1.72
C GLN A 180 20.46 -9.35 -1.58
N PRO A 181 21.11 -8.25 -2.00
CA PRO A 181 20.51 -6.92 -1.98
C PRO A 181 19.16 -6.84 -2.72
N GLU A 182 18.94 -7.74 -3.68
CA GLU A 182 17.77 -7.81 -4.56
C GLU A 182 16.69 -8.76 -4.02
N THR A 183 16.93 -9.43 -2.89
CA THR A 183 15.99 -10.39 -2.33
C THR A 183 14.67 -9.72 -1.97
N SER A 184 13.58 -10.34 -2.40
CA SER A 184 12.22 -9.82 -2.29
C SER A 184 11.44 -10.46 -1.14
N LEU A 185 10.29 -9.89 -0.80
CA LEU A 185 9.34 -10.52 0.13
C LEU A 185 8.81 -11.86 -0.44
N ALA A 186 8.63 -11.96 -1.75
CA ALA A 186 8.23 -13.20 -2.42
C ALA A 186 9.24 -14.33 -2.15
N ASP A 187 10.54 -14.04 -2.33
CA ASP A 187 11.61 -15.03 -2.08
C ASP A 187 11.60 -15.51 -0.62
N MET A 188 11.34 -14.60 0.33
CA MET A 188 11.23 -14.92 1.75
C MET A 188 10.01 -15.80 2.06
N ILE A 189 8.88 -15.53 1.42
CA ILE A 189 7.66 -16.32 1.57
C ILE A 189 7.88 -17.72 0.99
N ASP A 190 8.47 -17.82 -0.19
CA ASP A 190 8.76 -19.08 -0.87
C ASP A 190 9.81 -19.91 -0.12
N ALA A 191 10.76 -19.25 0.56
CA ALA A 191 11.69 -19.89 1.50
C ALA A 191 10.99 -20.44 2.77
N GLY A 192 9.69 -20.18 2.95
CA GLY A 192 8.89 -20.76 4.02
C GLY A 192 8.89 -19.97 5.32
N LEU A 193 9.35 -18.71 5.33
CA LEU A 193 9.33 -17.87 6.54
C LEU A 193 7.97 -17.80 7.25
N PRO A 194 6.81 -17.77 6.54
CA PRO A 194 5.51 -17.81 7.20
C PRO A 194 5.28 -19.05 8.08
N SER A 195 5.93 -20.18 7.79
CA SER A 195 5.79 -21.41 8.59
C SER A 195 6.47 -21.31 9.97
N VAL A 196 7.48 -20.44 10.10
CA VAL A 196 8.25 -20.19 11.32
C VAL A 196 7.97 -18.79 11.89
N GLN A 197 6.82 -18.20 11.58
CA GLN A 197 6.49 -16.81 11.92
C GLN A 197 6.75 -16.44 13.39
N ARG A 198 6.33 -17.29 14.33
CA ARG A 198 6.58 -17.06 15.76
C ARG A 198 8.07 -16.92 16.08
N LYS A 199 8.90 -17.76 15.46
CA LYS A 199 10.36 -17.73 15.66
C LYS A 199 10.98 -16.50 15.00
N LEU A 200 10.48 -16.13 13.83
CA LEU A 200 10.84 -14.89 13.15
C LEU A 200 10.58 -13.66 14.01
N GLU A 201 9.40 -13.58 14.64
CA GLU A 201 9.06 -12.49 15.57
C GLU A 201 9.97 -12.46 16.80
N GLU A 202 10.27 -13.62 17.40
CA GLU A 202 11.19 -13.74 18.54
C GLU A 202 12.61 -13.23 18.18
N ILE A 203 13.15 -13.68 17.05
CA ILE A 203 14.49 -13.30 16.58
C ILE A 203 14.52 -11.82 16.20
N SER A 204 13.52 -11.32 15.48
CA SER A 204 13.41 -9.89 15.14
C SER A 204 13.33 -9.03 16.42
N HIS A 205 12.55 -9.43 17.41
CA HIS A 205 12.47 -8.68 18.67
C HIS A 205 13.80 -8.65 19.44
N ALA A 206 14.54 -9.76 19.46
CA ALA A 206 15.89 -9.81 20.02
C ALA A 206 16.85 -8.87 19.27
N ALA A 207 16.81 -8.91 17.94
CA ALA A 207 17.62 -8.07 17.07
C ALA A 207 17.36 -6.57 17.30
N SER A 208 16.11 -6.16 17.51
CA SER A 208 15.77 -4.77 17.86
C SER A 208 16.41 -4.31 19.17
N LYS A 209 16.45 -5.19 20.18
CA LYS A 209 17.10 -4.90 21.47
C LYS A 209 18.61 -4.78 21.28
N GLU A 210 19.22 -5.73 20.57
CA GLU A 210 20.65 -5.69 20.26
C GLU A 210 21.03 -4.40 19.52
N PHE A 211 20.25 -4.00 18.51
CA PHE A 211 20.47 -2.77 17.77
C PHE A 211 20.37 -1.51 18.64
N SER A 212 19.41 -1.47 19.56
CA SER A 212 19.30 -0.35 20.51
C SER A 212 20.50 -0.28 21.46
N LEU A 213 21.03 -1.43 21.90
CA LEU A 213 22.21 -1.52 22.75
C LEU A 213 23.47 -1.09 21.99
N GLU A 214 23.63 -1.54 20.74
CA GLU A 214 24.72 -1.12 19.86
C GLU A 214 24.73 0.39 19.66
N LYS A 215 23.56 0.98 19.37
CA LYS A 215 23.42 2.45 19.25
C LYS A 215 23.77 3.18 20.54
N ALA A 216 23.34 2.68 21.69
CA ALA A 216 23.66 3.28 22.98
C ALA A 216 25.17 3.23 23.26
N LEU A 217 25.82 2.10 23.01
CA LEU A 217 27.27 1.93 23.17
C LEU A 217 28.05 2.85 22.22
N GLU A 218 27.62 2.97 20.98
CA GLU A 218 28.27 3.85 20.00
C GLU A 218 28.15 5.32 20.40
N LYS A 219 26.96 5.73 20.88
CA LYS A 219 26.76 7.07 21.44
C LYS A 219 27.69 7.34 22.62
N MET A 220 27.80 6.39 23.56
CA MET A 220 28.71 6.53 24.71
C MET A 220 30.16 6.66 24.25
N LYS A 221 30.63 5.83 23.30
CA LYS A 221 31.98 5.97 22.75
C LYS A 221 32.20 7.33 22.09
N GLY A 222 31.22 7.82 21.33
CA GLY A 222 31.27 9.14 20.69
C GLY A 222 31.31 10.29 21.70
N GLU A 223 30.53 10.22 22.78
CA GLU A 223 30.55 11.21 23.87
C GLU A 223 31.92 11.26 24.56
N TRP A 224 32.58 10.12 24.74
CA TRP A 224 33.89 10.02 25.39
C TRP A 224 35.08 10.36 24.47
N ALA A 225 34.90 10.31 23.15
CA ALA A 225 35.98 10.51 22.18
C ALA A 225 36.69 11.87 22.30
N ASN A 226 35.97 12.90 22.77
CA ASN A 226 36.48 14.27 22.87
C ASN A 226 36.67 14.73 24.33
N VAL A 227 36.55 13.84 25.32
CA VAL A 227 36.79 14.18 26.72
C VAL A 227 38.29 14.20 26.97
N LEU A 228 38.83 15.39 27.22
CA LEU A 228 40.23 15.61 27.59
C LEU A 228 40.32 16.01 29.07
N PHE A 229 41.38 15.56 29.74
CA PHE A 229 41.65 15.98 31.11
C PHE A 229 42.06 17.46 31.13
N GLU A 230 41.32 18.29 31.88
CA GLU A 230 41.71 19.66 32.19
C GLU A 230 42.54 19.69 33.47
N PHE A 231 43.77 20.22 33.39
CA PHE A 231 44.64 20.40 34.53
C PHE A 231 44.48 21.83 35.09
N LYS A 232 44.22 21.94 36.40
CA LYS A 232 44.31 23.23 37.10
C LYS A 232 45.69 23.40 37.75
N PRO A 233 46.32 24.58 37.63
CA PRO A 233 47.53 24.90 38.37
C PRO A 233 47.29 24.86 39.87
N TRP A 234 48.29 24.34 40.60
CA TRP A 234 48.33 24.31 42.07
C TRP A 234 48.65 25.68 42.66
#